data_AF-A0A315R3G8-F1
#
_entry.id   AF-A0A315R3G8-F1
#
_cell.length_a   1.000
_cell.length_b   1.000
_cell.length_c   1.000
_cell.angle_alpha   90.00
_cell.angle_beta   90.00
_cell.angle_gamma   90.00
#
_symmetry.space_group_name_H-M   'P 1'
#
loop_
_entity.id
_entity.type
_entity.pdbx_description
1 polymer ?
#
loop_
_entity_poly.entity_id
_entity_poly.type
_entity_poly.pdbx_seq_one_letter_code
_entity_poly.pdbx_strand_id
1 'polypeptide(L)'
;MDYLIVMAVVLLSVFGMTASVVAQTEIPYDQKMNEVETETATFALGCFWGPDASFGALEGVVRTRVGYAGGTTENPTYKVIGDHTETIEVDYDPEVISYRELVEIFFDSHNPYAQSYSRQYASLILYNNSEQQQTAEAVKEELEAESGREIKTEIKELNRFYLAEDYHQKFRLQQQVAFREHYLDQMTMEEFINSPAVTKVSGYITGNGERDNIIQNIGELGLSTELQERLLEKNSIDPSECVTFCKTEDADSVVINEEESDQELRARLTDLQYKVTQLDATEPAFNNKYWDNKEPGIYVDVVSGEPLFSSTDKFESGSGWPSFTKPLVKDNIVEVEDNSLWMTRIEVRSKGADSHLGHVFEDGPEPTGLRYCINSAALDFIPAEDLAEEGYEEFEHLF
;
A
#
# COMPACT_ATOMS: atom_id res chain seq x y z
N MET A 1 45.59 61.17 0.87
CA MET A 1 46.34 60.23 0.00
C MET A 1 47.32 59.43 0.85
N ASP A 2 47.17 58.12 1.10
CA ASP A 2 46.04 57.32 1.66
C ASP A 2 46.58 55.88 1.90
N TYR A 3 45.98 54.95 2.66
CA TYR A 3 44.62 54.85 3.22
C TYR A 3 44.64 54.30 4.67
N LEU A 4 43.45 53.99 5.21
CA LEU A 4 43.17 53.21 6.42
C LEU A 4 43.92 51.87 6.55
N ILE A 5 44.28 51.49 7.79
CA ILE A 5 44.21 50.10 8.27
C ILE A 5 43.59 50.11 9.69
N VAL A 6 42.40 49.52 9.83
CA VAL A 6 41.78 49.22 11.14
C VAL A 6 41.99 47.74 11.41
N MET A 7 42.66 47.39 12.51
CA MET A 7 42.77 46.00 12.96
C MET A 7 41.45 45.54 13.60
N ALA A 8 40.70 44.68 12.90
CA ALA A 8 39.63 43.88 13.49
C ALA A 8 40.17 42.47 13.80
N VAL A 9 40.20 42.09 15.08
CA VAL A 9 40.51 40.72 15.49
C VAL A 9 39.23 39.91 15.42
N VAL A 10 39.08 39.09 14.38
CA VAL A 10 37.98 38.13 14.27
C VAL A 10 38.36 36.85 15.03
N LEU A 11 37.72 36.65 16.18
CA LEU A 11 37.75 35.37 16.90
C LEU A 11 36.90 34.36 16.14
N LEU A 12 37.55 33.41 15.48
CA LEU A 12 36.90 32.23 14.87
C LEU A 12 36.47 31.25 15.98
N SER A 13 35.29 31.49 16.56
CA SER A 13 34.58 30.47 17.35
C SER A 13 33.95 29.46 16.40
N VAL A 14 34.66 28.35 16.15
CA VAL A 14 34.12 27.19 15.42
C VAL A 14 33.06 26.52 16.30
N PHE A 15 31.81 26.96 16.17
CA PHE A 15 30.67 26.18 16.62
C PHE A 15 30.47 25.02 15.64
N GLY A 16 30.99 23.85 16.01
CA GLY A 16 30.61 22.61 15.36
C GLY A 16 29.15 22.32 15.70
N MET A 17 28.24 22.65 14.78
CA MET A 17 26.92 22.00 14.76
C MET A 17 27.15 20.54 14.37
N THR A 18 27.31 19.68 15.37
CA THR A 18 26.96 18.27 15.20
C THR A 18 25.45 18.21 15.08
N ALA A 19 24.95 18.35 13.85
CA ALA A 19 23.62 17.86 13.54
C ALA A 19 23.65 16.35 13.79
N SER A 20 23.10 15.92 14.92
CA SER A 20 22.72 14.53 15.12
C SER A 20 21.60 14.25 14.14
N VAL A 21 21.97 13.87 12.92
CA VAL A 21 21.05 13.19 11.99
C VAL A 21 20.77 11.84 12.64
N VAL A 22 19.74 11.82 13.48
CA VAL A 22 18.97 10.59 13.65
C VAL A 22 18.41 10.34 12.26
N ALA A 23 18.91 9.30 11.59
CA ALA A 23 18.31 8.85 10.35
C ALA A 23 16.89 8.42 10.68
N GLN A 24 15.92 9.24 10.28
CA GLN A 24 14.51 8.92 10.37
C GLN A 24 14.32 7.69 9.48
N THR A 25 13.95 6.57 10.08
CA THR A 25 13.54 5.38 9.32
C THR A 25 12.17 5.68 8.74
N GLU A 26 12.17 6.39 7.61
CA GLU A 26 10.97 6.71 6.85
C GLU A 26 10.31 5.39 6.41
N ILE A 27 9.03 5.24 6.73
CA ILE A 27 8.28 4.02 6.39
C ILE A 27 7.92 4.11 4.90
N PRO A 28 8.24 3.10 4.06
CA PRO A 28 7.98 3.17 2.61
C PRO A 28 6.51 3.46 2.27
N TYR A 29 5.58 2.83 2.99
CA TYR A 29 4.15 3.07 2.82
C TYR A 29 3.75 4.51 3.13
N ASP A 30 4.37 5.14 4.14
CA ASP A 30 4.11 6.54 4.49
C ASP A 30 4.65 7.50 3.43
N GLN A 31 5.82 7.22 2.84
CA GLN A 31 6.38 8.00 1.74
C GLN A 31 5.45 7.99 0.52
N LYS A 32 5.06 6.79 0.06
CA LYS A 32 4.13 6.56 -1.06
C LYS A 32 2.81 7.31 -0.86
N MET A 33 2.26 7.25 0.35
CA MET A 33 0.99 7.88 0.71
C MET A 33 1.08 9.41 0.94
N ASN A 34 2.28 9.99 1.09
CA ASN A 34 2.46 11.44 1.18
C ASN A 34 2.44 12.13 -0.20
N GLU A 35 2.56 11.38 -1.30
CA GLU A 35 2.44 11.89 -2.68
C GLU A 35 0.99 11.90 -3.19
N VAL A 36 0.07 11.27 -2.45
CA VAL A 36 -1.36 11.19 -2.79
C VAL A 36 -2.09 12.47 -2.38
N GLU A 37 -2.81 13.08 -3.32
CA GLU A 37 -3.72 14.19 -3.03
C GLU A 37 -4.99 13.64 -2.37
N THR A 38 -5.26 14.03 -1.11
CA THR A 38 -6.35 13.47 -0.31
C THR A 38 -7.49 14.45 -0.04
N GLU A 39 -8.71 13.94 -0.02
CA GLU A 39 -9.88 14.61 0.57
C GLU A 39 -10.17 14.08 1.99
N THR A 40 -10.95 14.82 2.78
CA THR A 40 -11.33 14.41 4.14
C THR A 40 -12.84 14.23 4.29
N ALA A 41 -13.26 13.05 4.74
CA ALA A 41 -14.61 12.75 5.21
C ALA A 41 -14.66 12.82 6.74
N THR A 42 -15.81 13.18 7.31
CA THR A 42 -15.95 13.31 8.78
C THR A 42 -17.25 12.70 9.28
N PHE A 43 -17.14 11.69 10.13
CA PHE A 43 -18.25 10.84 10.54
C PHE A 43 -18.32 10.64 12.06
N ALA A 44 -19.51 10.44 12.60
CA ALA A 44 -19.72 9.92 13.95
C ALA A 44 -20.71 8.75 13.89
N LEU A 45 -20.35 7.61 14.46
CA LEU A 45 -21.14 6.38 14.39
C LEU A 45 -20.97 5.51 15.63
N GLY A 46 -21.05 6.14 16.81
CA GLY A 46 -20.83 5.48 18.09
C GLY A 46 -19.43 5.72 18.64
N CYS A 47 -18.85 4.72 19.31
CA CYS A 47 -17.51 4.87 19.90
C CYS A 47 -16.44 4.84 18.81
N PHE A 48 -15.66 5.92 18.69
CA PHE A 48 -14.74 6.15 17.57
C PHE A 48 -13.59 5.12 17.41
N TRP A 49 -13.32 4.28 18.42
CA TRP A 49 -12.29 3.22 18.38
C TRP A 49 -12.65 2.00 17.51
N GLY A 50 -13.92 1.86 17.13
CA GLY A 50 -14.35 0.91 16.10
C GLY A 50 -14.08 1.48 14.70
N PRO A 51 -14.71 2.62 14.37
CA PRO A 51 -14.51 3.35 13.12
C PRO A 51 -13.05 3.61 12.75
N ASP A 52 -12.20 4.03 13.70
CA ASP A 52 -10.77 4.27 13.46
C ASP A 52 -10.05 3.05 12.88
N ALA A 53 -10.42 1.86 13.34
CA ALA A 53 -9.85 0.61 12.84
C ALA A 53 -10.59 0.07 11.60
N SER A 54 -11.91 0.27 11.47
CA SER A 54 -12.64 -0.23 10.29
C SER A 54 -12.40 0.64 9.06
N PHE A 55 -12.53 1.96 9.14
CA PHE A 55 -12.18 2.86 8.04
C PHE A 55 -10.68 2.81 7.73
N GLY A 56 -9.82 2.75 8.76
CA GLY A 56 -8.37 2.66 8.57
C GLY A 56 -7.89 1.39 7.85
N ALA A 57 -8.74 0.37 7.72
CA ALA A 57 -8.43 -0.86 6.99
C ALA A 57 -8.80 -0.83 5.50
N LEU A 58 -9.69 0.08 5.08
CA LEU A 58 -10.22 0.15 3.72
C LEU A 58 -9.12 0.53 2.71
N GLU A 59 -9.19 0.02 1.49
CA GLU A 59 -8.41 0.55 0.37
C GLU A 59 -8.82 2.02 0.08
N GLY A 60 -7.91 2.81 -0.49
CA GLY A 60 -8.10 4.25 -0.71
C GLY A 60 -8.11 5.13 0.56
N VAL A 61 -8.39 4.60 1.76
CA VAL A 61 -8.23 5.36 3.01
C VAL A 61 -6.75 5.51 3.36
N VAL A 62 -6.28 6.74 3.43
CA VAL A 62 -4.87 7.08 3.65
C VAL A 62 -4.57 7.28 5.13
N ARG A 63 -5.39 8.05 5.85
CA ARG A 63 -5.22 8.30 7.30
C ARG A 63 -6.56 8.37 8.02
N THR A 64 -6.56 8.00 9.30
CA THR A 64 -7.68 8.27 10.22
C THR A 64 -7.22 9.08 11.42
N ARG A 65 -8.09 9.95 11.95
CA ARG A 65 -7.87 10.67 13.23
C ARG A 65 -9.16 10.68 14.03
N VAL A 66 -9.10 10.47 15.34
CA VAL A 66 -10.29 10.52 16.20
C VAL A 66 -10.36 11.80 17.02
N GLY A 67 -11.58 12.25 17.32
CA GLY A 67 -11.83 13.57 17.89
C GLY A 67 -13.27 13.82 18.29
N TYR A 68 -13.56 15.10 18.51
CA TYR A 68 -14.85 15.59 18.97
C TYR A 68 -15.36 16.67 18.02
N ALA A 69 -16.55 16.49 17.46
CA ALA A 69 -17.14 17.44 16.50
C ALA A 69 -18.67 17.51 16.63
N GLY A 70 -19.30 18.38 15.85
CA GLY A 70 -20.76 18.51 15.80
C GLY A 70 -21.43 19.13 17.03
N GLY A 71 -20.66 19.68 17.98
CA GLY A 71 -21.10 20.53 19.10
C GLY A 71 -20.71 22.00 18.93
N THR A 72 -20.91 22.78 19.98
CA THR A 72 -20.64 24.22 20.08
C THR A 72 -19.69 24.59 21.23
N THR A 73 -19.39 23.63 22.12
CA THR A 73 -18.49 23.81 23.26
C THR A 73 -17.04 23.97 22.80
N GLU A 74 -16.35 25.04 23.22
CA GLU A 74 -14.94 25.21 22.83
C GLU A 74 -14.00 24.26 23.56
N ASN A 75 -13.04 23.69 22.81
CA ASN A 75 -11.95 22.84 23.32
C ASN A 75 -12.43 21.66 24.19
N PRO A 76 -13.33 20.79 23.68
CA PRO A 76 -13.77 19.60 24.37
C PRO A 76 -12.59 18.66 24.69
N THR A 77 -12.75 17.89 25.76
CA THR A 77 -11.87 16.77 26.14
C THR A 77 -12.75 15.57 26.44
N TYR A 78 -12.20 14.35 26.52
CA TYR A 78 -13.02 13.16 26.82
C TYR A 78 -13.86 13.29 28.11
N LYS A 79 -13.31 13.99 29.11
CA LYS A 79 -13.96 14.23 30.41
C LYS A 79 -14.96 15.39 30.39
N VAL A 80 -14.89 16.26 29.38
CA VAL A 80 -15.70 17.47 29.24
C VAL A 80 -16.04 17.65 27.74
N ILE A 81 -16.75 16.68 27.17
CA ILE A 81 -17.10 16.66 25.74
C ILE A 81 -18.18 17.69 25.37
N GLY A 82 -18.99 18.10 26.35
CA GLY A 82 -20.07 19.05 26.14
C GLY A 82 -21.18 18.48 25.26
N ASP A 83 -21.47 19.17 24.15
CA ASP A 83 -22.48 18.82 23.14
C ASP A 83 -21.89 18.17 21.87
N HIS A 84 -20.57 17.92 21.85
CA HIS A 84 -19.89 17.20 20.79
C HIS A 84 -20.17 15.69 20.82
N THR A 85 -19.87 15.05 19.70
CA THR A 85 -19.96 13.60 19.47
C THR A 85 -18.56 13.06 19.17
N GLU A 86 -18.26 11.82 19.60
CA GLU A 86 -17.06 11.09 19.16
C GLU A 86 -17.09 10.95 17.63
N THR A 87 -16.05 11.47 17.00
CA THR A 87 -15.98 11.68 15.55
C THR A 87 -14.66 11.12 15.01
N ILE A 88 -14.68 10.62 13.79
CA ILE A 88 -13.51 10.25 13.00
C ILE A 88 -13.38 11.20 11.80
N GLU A 89 -12.17 11.71 11.56
CA GLU A 89 -11.73 12.19 10.25
C GLU A 89 -11.09 11.02 9.49
N VAL A 90 -11.44 10.90 8.21
CA VAL A 90 -10.90 9.92 7.27
C VAL A 90 -10.32 10.70 6.10
N ASP A 91 -8.99 10.75 5.98
CA ASP A 91 -8.33 11.23 4.77
C ASP A 91 -8.32 10.06 3.77
N TYR A 92 -8.82 10.29 2.55
CA TYR A 92 -8.93 9.28 1.50
C TYR A 92 -8.43 9.81 0.16
N ASP A 93 -7.99 8.88 -0.68
CA ASP A 93 -7.69 9.08 -2.09
C ASP A 93 -8.99 9.02 -2.91
N PRO A 94 -9.47 10.13 -3.50
CA PRO A 94 -10.69 10.15 -4.29
C PRO A 94 -10.58 9.42 -5.64
N GLU A 95 -9.37 9.06 -6.10
CA GLU A 95 -9.17 8.23 -7.29
C GLU A 95 -9.34 6.73 -7.01
N VAL A 96 -9.24 6.32 -5.73
CA VAL A 96 -9.36 4.92 -5.29
C VAL A 96 -10.69 4.63 -4.58
N ILE A 97 -11.17 5.54 -3.72
CA ILE A 97 -12.46 5.40 -3.02
C ILE A 97 -13.23 6.71 -3.00
N SER A 98 -14.47 6.70 -3.47
CA SER A 98 -15.29 7.91 -3.51
C SER A 98 -15.89 8.26 -2.15
N TYR A 99 -16.21 9.55 -1.96
CA TYR A 99 -17.00 10.00 -0.80
C TYR A 99 -18.34 9.27 -0.69
N ARG A 100 -18.94 8.87 -1.82
CA ARG A 100 -20.21 8.14 -1.84
C ARG A 100 -20.05 6.75 -1.21
N GLU A 101 -19.03 6.00 -1.60
CA GLU A 101 -18.74 4.68 -1.04
C GLU A 101 -18.44 4.78 0.47
N LEU A 102 -17.70 5.81 0.91
CA LEU A 102 -17.48 6.06 2.34
C LEU A 102 -18.78 6.33 3.11
N VAL A 103 -19.77 6.99 2.51
CA VAL A 103 -21.10 7.21 3.11
C VAL A 103 -21.93 5.92 3.13
N GLU A 104 -21.86 5.09 2.09
CA GLU A 104 -22.53 3.79 2.04
C GLU A 104 -21.96 2.85 3.11
N ILE A 105 -20.63 2.73 3.19
CA ILE A 105 -19.90 1.98 4.24
C ILE A 105 -20.24 2.53 5.63
N PHE A 106 -20.35 3.85 5.80
CA PHE A 106 -20.79 4.46 7.06
C PHE A 106 -22.19 3.97 7.48
N PHE A 107 -23.15 3.90 6.56
CA PHE A 107 -24.50 3.46 6.85
C PHE A 107 -24.59 1.97 7.17
N ASP A 108 -23.80 1.13 6.48
CA ASP A 108 -23.72 -0.31 6.73
C ASP A 108 -22.96 -0.66 8.04
N SER A 109 -22.06 0.22 8.49
CA SER A 109 -21.26 0.02 9.71
C SER A 109 -22.05 0.08 11.02
N HIS A 110 -23.32 0.49 11.01
CA HIS A 110 -24.15 0.57 12.22
C HIS A 110 -25.66 0.41 11.93
N ASN A 111 -26.52 0.71 12.90
CA ASN A 111 -27.98 0.73 12.70
C ASN A 111 -28.48 2.18 12.60
N PRO A 112 -28.53 2.78 11.41
CA PRO A 112 -28.85 4.19 11.23
C PRO A 112 -30.32 4.53 11.56
N TYR A 113 -31.19 3.53 11.66
CA TYR A 113 -32.61 3.69 12.00
C TYR A 113 -32.86 3.80 13.51
N ALA A 114 -31.86 3.52 14.36
CA ALA A 114 -31.98 3.59 15.80
C ALA A 114 -31.60 4.99 16.32
N GLN A 115 -32.49 5.62 17.08
CA GLN A 115 -32.14 6.85 17.78
C GLN A 115 -31.05 6.57 18.82
N SER A 116 -29.93 7.30 18.76
CA SER A 116 -28.90 7.17 19.79
C SER A 116 -29.37 7.71 21.13
N TYR A 117 -29.05 6.99 22.21
CA TYR A 117 -29.36 7.36 23.60
C TYR A 117 -28.37 8.38 24.19
N SER A 118 -27.26 8.67 23.52
CA SER A 118 -26.20 9.55 24.00
C SER A 118 -25.73 10.49 22.90
N ARG A 119 -25.54 11.78 23.23
CA ARG A 119 -24.97 12.76 22.30
C ARG A 119 -23.53 12.42 21.92
N GLN A 120 -22.75 11.85 22.85
CA GLN A 120 -21.37 11.40 22.63
C GLN A 120 -21.28 10.28 21.59
N TYR A 121 -22.31 9.44 21.47
CA TYR A 121 -22.35 8.28 20.58
C TYR A 121 -23.49 8.40 19.54
N ALA A 122 -23.77 9.62 19.08
CA ALA A 122 -24.77 9.89 18.06
C ALA A 122 -24.26 9.49 16.65
N SER A 123 -25.19 9.33 15.71
CA SER A 123 -24.88 9.08 14.29
C SER A 123 -24.96 10.41 13.53
N LEU A 124 -23.80 10.91 13.07
CA LEU A 124 -23.68 12.15 12.30
C LEU A 124 -22.83 11.92 11.05
N ILE A 125 -23.21 12.57 9.95
CA ILE A 125 -22.31 12.90 8.84
C ILE A 125 -22.03 14.41 8.93
N LEU A 126 -20.75 14.78 8.94
CA LEU A 126 -20.28 16.15 9.05
C LEU A 126 -19.61 16.54 7.73
N TYR A 127 -20.31 17.32 6.89
CA TYR A 127 -19.82 17.66 5.56
C TYR A 127 -18.86 18.87 5.59
N ASN A 128 -17.81 18.80 4.77
CA ASN A 128 -16.84 19.88 4.57
C ASN A 128 -17.22 20.84 3.44
N ASN A 129 -18.08 20.41 2.52
CA ASN A 129 -18.52 21.19 1.36
C ASN A 129 -19.93 20.79 0.90
N SER A 130 -20.49 21.52 -0.06
CA SER A 130 -21.85 21.29 -0.58
C SER A 130 -22.00 20.00 -1.39
N GLU A 131 -20.92 19.44 -1.93
CA GLU A 131 -20.94 18.19 -2.69
C GLU A 131 -21.06 16.99 -1.73
N GLN A 132 -20.26 16.96 -0.68
CA GLN A 132 -20.40 16.02 0.42
C GLN A 132 -21.80 16.07 1.05
N GLN A 133 -22.37 17.27 1.24
CA GLN A 133 -23.77 17.40 1.70
C GLN A 133 -24.75 16.70 0.74
N GLN A 134 -24.73 17.04 -0.55
CA GLN A 134 -25.66 16.50 -1.54
C GLN A 134 -25.52 14.98 -1.68
N THR A 135 -24.30 14.45 -1.68
CA THR A 135 -24.04 13.01 -1.75
C THR A 135 -24.54 12.29 -0.51
N ALA A 136 -24.31 12.83 0.69
CA ALA A 136 -24.80 12.24 1.94
C ALA A 136 -26.33 12.26 2.04
N GLU A 137 -26.97 13.34 1.59
CA GLU A 137 -28.43 13.46 1.53
C GLU A 137 -29.02 12.47 0.49
N ALA A 138 -28.41 12.34 -0.69
CA ALA A 138 -28.84 11.40 -1.73
C ALA A 138 -28.77 9.93 -1.28
N VAL A 139 -27.63 9.47 -0.75
CA VAL A 139 -27.49 8.09 -0.24
C VAL A 139 -28.50 7.82 0.88
N LYS A 140 -28.73 8.80 1.77
CA LYS A 140 -29.76 8.69 2.81
C LYS A 140 -31.16 8.52 2.21
N GLU A 141 -31.56 9.36 1.25
CA GLU A 141 -32.88 9.28 0.61
C GLU A 141 -33.09 7.95 -0.13
N GLU A 142 -32.06 7.43 -0.80
CA GLU A 142 -32.07 6.14 -1.47
C GLU A 142 -32.30 4.99 -0.46
N LEU A 143 -31.52 4.93 0.63
CA LEU A 143 -31.65 3.91 1.67
C LEU A 143 -32.99 3.99 2.43
N GLU A 144 -33.53 5.20 2.66
CA GLU A 144 -34.87 5.37 3.24
C GLU A 144 -35.97 4.87 2.28
N ALA A 145 -35.82 5.09 0.98
CA ALA A 145 -36.76 4.62 -0.04
C ALA A 145 -36.74 3.10 -0.22
N GLU A 146 -35.57 2.47 -0.18
CA GLU A 146 -35.42 1.01 -0.28
C GLU A 146 -35.91 0.29 0.98
N SER A 147 -35.54 0.78 2.16
CA SER A 147 -35.89 0.15 3.44
C SER A 147 -37.32 0.44 3.91
N GLY A 148 -37.91 1.54 3.42
CA GLY A 148 -39.18 2.08 3.92
C GLY A 148 -39.10 2.57 5.37
N ARG A 149 -37.90 2.89 5.88
CA ARG A 149 -37.63 3.28 7.27
C ARG A 149 -36.82 4.56 7.33
N GLU A 150 -37.22 5.47 8.21
CA GLU A 150 -36.53 6.75 8.45
C GLU A 150 -35.17 6.55 9.13
N ILE A 151 -34.12 7.12 8.54
CA ILE A 151 -32.74 7.15 9.04
C ILE A 151 -32.57 8.33 10.01
N LYS A 152 -32.07 8.01 11.21
CA LYS A 152 -31.91 8.92 12.34
C LYS A 152 -30.55 9.63 12.39
N THR A 153 -29.68 9.36 11.41
CA THR A 153 -28.43 10.09 11.21
C THR A 153 -28.69 11.57 10.91
N GLU A 154 -28.01 12.44 11.66
CA GLU A 154 -27.93 13.89 11.43
C GLU A 154 -26.91 14.18 10.31
N ILE A 155 -27.28 14.92 9.28
CA ILE A 155 -26.34 15.45 8.26
C ILE A 155 -26.24 16.96 8.48
N LYS A 156 -25.02 17.51 8.65
CA LYS A 156 -24.78 18.94 8.86
C LYS A 156 -23.34 19.37 8.59
N GLU A 157 -23.11 20.68 8.51
CA GLU A 157 -21.81 21.29 8.28
C GLU A 157 -20.79 21.01 9.40
N LEU A 158 -19.54 20.69 9.04
CA LEU A 158 -18.43 20.60 9.98
C LEU A 158 -17.94 22.02 10.36
N ASN A 159 -18.39 22.52 11.51
CA ASN A 159 -17.86 23.78 12.05
C ASN A 159 -16.37 23.68 12.45
N ARG A 160 -16.03 22.61 13.18
CA ARG A 160 -14.68 22.34 13.69
C ARG A 160 -14.57 20.91 14.20
N PHE A 161 -13.46 20.27 13.87
CA PHE A 161 -12.98 19.05 14.51
C PHE A 161 -11.98 19.41 15.63
N TYR A 162 -12.05 18.71 16.75
CA TYR A 162 -11.09 18.78 17.85
C TYR A 162 -10.43 17.41 18.01
N LEU A 163 -9.14 17.31 17.72
CA LEU A 163 -8.38 16.06 17.88
C LEU A 163 -8.48 15.56 19.33
N ALA A 164 -8.81 14.28 19.50
CA ALA A 164 -8.87 13.65 20.81
C ALA A 164 -7.47 13.42 21.38
N GLU A 165 -7.40 13.27 22.69
CA GLU A 165 -6.16 13.00 23.43
C GLU A 165 -5.43 11.75 22.90
N ASP A 166 -4.10 11.77 22.89
CA ASP A 166 -3.19 10.78 22.30
C ASP A 166 -3.60 9.31 22.53
N TYR A 167 -4.06 8.99 23.74
CA TYR A 167 -4.45 7.63 24.12
C TYR A 167 -5.72 7.10 23.43
N HIS A 168 -6.49 7.96 22.75
CA HIS A 168 -7.62 7.55 21.91
C HIS A 168 -7.21 7.23 20.47
N GLN A 169 -6.09 7.79 19.98
CA GLN A 169 -5.65 7.67 18.59
C GLN A 169 -5.11 6.26 18.33
N LYS A 170 -5.56 5.57 17.26
CA LYS A 170 -5.12 4.18 16.96
C LYS A 170 -5.31 3.25 18.17
N PHE A 171 -6.37 3.46 18.97
CA PHE A 171 -6.53 2.86 20.30
C PHE A 171 -6.34 1.34 20.30
N ARG A 172 -6.83 0.67 19.26
CA ARG A 172 -6.74 -0.78 19.05
C ARG A 172 -5.29 -1.25 18.90
N LEU A 173 -4.48 -0.54 18.12
CA LEU A 173 -3.04 -0.76 18.00
C LEU A 173 -2.33 -0.47 19.32
N GLN A 174 -2.64 0.64 19.99
CA GLN A 174 -2.04 0.98 21.29
C GLN A 174 -2.27 -0.07 22.40
N GLN A 175 -3.33 -0.89 22.31
CA GLN A 175 -3.53 -2.03 23.20
C GLN A 175 -2.61 -3.22 22.88
N GLN A 176 -2.08 -3.33 21.66
CA GLN A 176 -1.10 -4.34 21.27
C GLN A 176 0.33 -3.84 21.57
N VAL A 177 0.78 -4.07 22.80
CA VAL A 177 2.09 -3.62 23.35
C VAL A 177 3.24 -3.68 22.32
N ALA A 178 3.45 -4.83 21.68
CA ALA A 178 4.56 -5.02 20.74
C ALA A 178 4.47 -4.15 19.47
N PHE A 179 3.28 -3.95 18.90
CA PHE A 179 3.08 -3.08 17.73
C PHE A 179 3.19 -1.60 18.13
N ARG A 180 2.67 -1.24 19.30
CA ARG A 180 2.77 0.13 19.84
C ARG A 180 4.22 0.54 20.05
N GLU A 181 4.98 -0.31 20.74
CA GLU A 181 6.38 -0.01 21.09
C GLU A 181 7.27 0.00 19.85
N HIS A 182 7.07 -0.92 18.91
CA HIS A 182 7.78 -0.92 17.61
C HIS A 182 7.72 0.45 16.90
N TYR A 183 6.54 1.07 16.80
CA TYR A 183 6.42 2.39 16.18
C TYR A 183 6.90 3.52 17.12
N LEU A 184 6.42 3.58 18.37
CA LEU A 184 6.71 4.72 19.26
C LEU A 184 8.16 4.78 19.77
N ASP A 185 8.95 3.71 19.62
CA ASP A 185 10.41 3.75 19.82
C ASP A 185 11.15 4.42 18.64
N GLN A 186 10.48 4.57 17.49
CA GLN A 186 11.05 5.10 16.23
C GLN A 186 10.47 6.47 15.83
N MET A 187 9.24 6.80 16.24
CA MET A 187 8.54 8.04 15.87
C MET A 187 7.86 8.72 17.08
N THR A 188 7.62 10.02 16.97
CA THR A 188 6.82 10.77 17.95
C THR A 188 5.34 10.42 17.86
N MET A 189 4.58 10.77 18.90
CA MET A 189 3.12 10.60 18.87
C MET A 189 2.44 11.40 17.75
N GLU A 190 2.98 12.56 17.37
CA GLU A 190 2.42 13.38 16.27
C GLU A 190 2.59 12.68 14.92
N GLU A 191 3.75 12.06 14.67
CA GLU A 191 4.00 11.22 13.49
C GLU A 191 3.12 9.96 13.52
N PHE A 192 3.04 9.27 14.67
CA PHE A 192 2.21 8.06 14.85
C PHE A 192 0.72 8.31 14.59
N ILE A 193 0.18 9.47 14.98
CA ILE A 193 -1.21 9.86 14.70
C ILE A 193 -1.44 10.06 13.20
N ASN A 194 -0.44 10.59 12.50
CA ASN A 194 -0.54 10.97 11.08
C ASN A 194 0.06 9.96 10.11
N SER A 195 0.55 8.80 10.57
CA SER A 195 1.14 7.76 9.72
C SER A 195 0.05 6.93 8.99
N PRO A 196 0.11 6.85 7.64
CA PRO A 196 -0.69 5.91 6.86
C PRO A 196 -0.47 4.44 7.22
N ALA A 197 0.77 4.00 7.43
CA ALA A 197 1.10 2.63 7.81
C ALA A 197 0.52 2.26 9.18
N VAL A 198 0.63 3.16 10.16
CA VAL A 198 0.02 2.98 11.48
C VAL A 198 -1.52 2.94 11.36
N THR A 199 -2.11 3.70 10.43
CA THR A 199 -3.55 3.62 10.11
C THR A 199 -3.94 2.23 9.61
N LYS A 200 -3.27 1.71 8.56
CA LYS A 200 -3.51 0.36 8.03
C LYS A 200 -3.34 -0.71 9.09
N VAL A 201 -2.22 -0.70 9.83
CA VAL A 201 -1.94 -1.70 10.87
C VAL A 201 -2.96 -1.65 12.02
N SER A 202 -3.48 -0.47 12.38
CA SER A 202 -4.56 -0.35 13.38
C SER A 202 -5.83 -1.08 12.95
N GLY A 203 -6.16 -1.02 11.66
CA GLY A 203 -7.27 -1.75 11.08
C GLY A 203 -7.02 -3.24 10.92
N TYR A 204 -5.88 -3.62 10.34
CA TYR A 204 -5.49 -5.01 10.11
C TYR A 204 -5.36 -5.80 11.43
N ILE A 205 -4.93 -5.17 12.53
CA ILE A 205 -4.88 -5.81 13.87
C ILE A 205 -6.27 -6.27 14.36
N THR A 206 -7.36 -5.70 13.82
CA THR A 206 -8.74 -5.99 14.22
C THR A 206 -9.49 -6.93 13.29
N GLY A 207 -8.87 -7.42 12.20
CA GLY A 207 -9.54 -8.30 11.23
C GLY A 207 -10.45 -7.58 10.24
N ASN A 208 -10.29 -6.26 10.07
CA ASN A 208 -11.10 -5.45 9.15
C ASN A 208 -10.43 -5.25 7.77
N GLY A 209 -9.18 -5.70 7.58
CA GLY A 209 -8.49 -5.56 6.31
C GLY A 209 -8.85 -6.66 5.33
N GLU A 210 -8.93 -6.31 4.05
CA GLU A 210 -9.05 -7.30 3.00
C GLU A 210 -7.73 -8.07 2.84
N ARG A 211 -7.83 -9.37 2.60
CA ARG A 211 -6.70 -10.30 2.58
C ARG A 211 -5.61 -9.87 1.60
N ASP A 212 -5.99 -9.57 0.37
CA ASP A 212 -5.03 -9.28 -0.71
C ASP A 212 -4.36 -7.92 -0.49
N ASN A 213 -5.10 -6.93 0.02
CA ASN A 213 -4.60 -5.65 0.50
C ASN A 213 -3.59 -5.79 1.67
N ILE A 214 -3.81 -6.71 2.60
CA ILE A 214 -2.82 -7.01 3.65
C ILE A 214 -1.57 -7.65 3.03
N ILE A 215 -1.74 -8.66 2.17
CA ILE A 215 -0.65 -9.39 1.50
C ILE A 215 0.27 -8.44 0.71
N GLN A 216 -0.31 -7.54 -0.07
CA GLN A 216 0.41 -6.60 -0.92
C GLN A 216 1.22 -5.58 -0.11
N ASN A 217 0.61 -4.99 0.93
CA ASN A 217 1.18 -3.83 1.60
C ASN A 217 2.12 -4.19 2.78
N ILE A 218 2.06 -5.42 3.32
CA ILE A 218 2.68 -5.74 4.62
C ILE A 218 4.19 -5.48 4.72
N GLY A 219 4.93 -5.63 3.62
CA GLY A 219 6.37 -5.31 3.55
C GLY A 219 6.67 -3.82 3.64
N GLU A 220 5.77 -2.96 3.14
CA GLU A 220 5.94 -1.50 3.11
C GLU A 220 5.57 -0.83 4.44
N LEU A 221 4.84 -1.52 5.34
CA LEU A 221 4.30 -0.96 6.60
C LEU A 221 5.38 -0.67 7.68
N GLY A 222 6.66 -0.94 7.41
CA GLY A 222 7.75 -0.67 8.35
C GLY A 222 7.78 -1.58 9.58
N LEU A 223 7.01 -2.68 9.58
CA LEU A 223 6.99 -3.68 10.64
C LEU A 223 8.22 -4.60 10.59
N SER A 224 8.69 -5.06 11.75
CA SER A 224 9.66 -6.17 11.82
C SER A 224 9.01 -7.50 11.38
N THR A 225 9.81 -8.46 10.89
CA THR A 225 9.31 -9.76 10.40
C THR A 225 8.41 -10.48 11.42
N GLU A 226 8.76 -10.49 12.71
CA GLU A 226 7.91 -11.07 13.77
C GLU A 226 6.54 -10.39 13.86
N LEU A 227 6.49 -9.07 13.68
CA LEU A 227 5.23 -8.31 13.72
C LEU A 227 4.43 -8.45 12.44
N GLN A 228 5.10 -8.65 11.29
CA GLN A 228 4.44 -9.01 10.03
C GLN A 228 3.74 -10.38 10.18
N GLU A 229 4.48 -11.44 10.55
CA GLU A 229 3.93 -12.79 10.79
C GLU A 229 2.73 -12.77 11.76
N ARG A 230 2.84 -12.02 12.87
CA ARG A 230 1.76 -11.87 13.86
C ARG A 230 0.57 -11.04 13.36
N LEU A 231 0.75 -10.19 12.36
CA LEU A 231 -0.34 -9.47 11.71
C LEU A 231 -1.09 -10.39 10.74
N LEU A 232 -0.38 -11.27 10.04
CA LEU A 232 -0.96 -12.28 9.16
C LEU A 232 -1.76 -13.33 9.94
N GLU A 233 -1.18 -13.86 11.02
CA GLU A 233 -1.88 -14.79 11.93
C GLU A 233 -3.21 -14.21 12.44
N LYS A 234 -3.23 -12.91 12.79
CA LYS A 234 -4.46 -12.21 13.23
C LYS A 234 -5.54 -12.13 12.15
N ASN A 235 -5.15 -12.10 10.89
CA ASN A 235 -6.07 -12.03 9.74
C ASN A 235 -6.33 -13.42 9.12
N SER A 236 -5.83 -14.50 9.75
CA SER A 236 -5.92 -15.88 9.23
C SER A 236 -5.30 -16.06 7.83
N ILE A 237 -4.26 -15.27 7.54
CA ILE A 237 -3.44 -15.36 6.33
C ILE A 237 -2.23 -16.23 6.69
N ASP A 238 -1.98 -17.32 5.95
CA ASP A 238 -0.71 -18.05 6.10
C ASP A 238 0.43 -17.13 5.66
N PRO A 239 1.52 -16.96 6.44
CA PRO A 239 2.72 -16.27 5.98
C PRO A 239 3.20 -16.70 4.60
N SER A 240 2.97 -17.96 4.20
CA SER A 240 3.24 -18.47 2.83
C SER A 240 2.57 -17.67 1.72
N GLU A 241 1.37 -17.13 1.98
CA GLU A 241 0.58 -16.29 1.06
C GLU A 241 1.16 -14.87 0.91
N CYS A 242 2.01 -14.41 1.85
CA CYS A 242 2.78 -13.17 1.70
C CYS A 242 4.13 -13.38 0.99
N VAL A 243 4.63 -14.62 0.98
CA VAL A 243 5.79 -15.02 0.16
C VAL A 243 5.45 -15.08 -1.34
N THR A 244 4.18 -14.84 -1.70
CA THR A 244 3.70 -14.52 -3.05
C THR A 244 4.38 -13.27 -3.65
N PHE A 245 5.05 -12.46 -2.82
CA PHE A 245 5.87 -11.34 -3.29
C PHE A 245 7.39 -11.50 -3.07
N CYS A 246 7.85 -12.03 -1.93
CA CYS A 246 9.29 -12.13 -1.65
C CYS A 246 9.77 -13.43 -0.96
N LYS A 247 10.49 -14.29 -1.68
CA LYS A 247 11.88 -14.62 -1.27
C LYS A 247 12.90 -13.97 -2.20
N THR A 248 12.48 -12.89 -2.86
CA THR A 248 13.30 -11.89 -3.50
C THR A 248 14.17 -11.17 -2.46
N GLU A 249 15.50 -11.23 -2.49
CA GLU A 249 16.27 -10.08 -1.97
C GLU A 249 15.96 -8.90 -2.90
N ASP A 250 15.56 -7.77 -2.31
CA ASP A 250 15.29 -6.54 -3.05
C ASP A 250 16.53 -6.15 -3.86
N ALA A 251 16.36 -5.85 -5.15
CA ALA A 251 17.47 -5.54 -6.03
C ALA A 251 18.31 -4.32 -5.59
N ASP A 252 17.81 -3.41 -4.77
CA ASP A 252 18.62 -2.33 -4.18
C ASP A 252 19.48 -2.81 -3.00
N SER A 253 19.06 -3.89 -2.33
CA SER A 253 19.81 -4.51 -1.22
C SER A 253 20.89 -5.51 -1.68
N VAL A 254 20.70 -6.17 -2.82
CA VAL A 254 21.68 -7.11 -3.40
C VAL A 254 22.92 -6.37 -3.91
N VAL A 255 24.10 -6.76 -3.42
CA VAL A 255 25.41 -6.23 -3.86
C VAL A 255 26.08 -7.24 -4.81
N ILE A 256 26.41 -6.79 -6.02
CA ILE A 256 27.11 -7.63 -7.01
C ILE A 256 28.57 -7.81 -6.57
N ASN A 257 29.01 -9.07 -6.39
CA ASN A 257 30.42 -9.38 -6.20
C ASN A 257 31.14 -9.40 -7.56
N GLU A 258 31.82 -8.31 -7.92
CA GLU A 258 32.50 -8.17 -9.22
C GLU A 258 33.64 -9.18 -9.44
N GLU A 259 34.21 -9.79 -8.39
CA GLU A 259 35.24 -10.83 -8.54
C GLU A 259 34.66 -12.21 -8.88
N GLU A 260 33.39 -12.44 -8.60
CA GLU A 260 32.68 -13.72 -8.79
C GLU A 260 31.60 -13.64 -9.91
N SER A 261 31.34 -12.45 -10.45
CA SER A 261 30.30 -12.20 -11.48
C SER A 261 30.73 -12.59 -12.90
N ASP A 262 29.76 -13.03 -13.71
CA ASP A 262 29.98 -13.33 -15.14
C ASP A 262 30.23 -12.04 -15.92
N GLN A 263 31.47 -11.84 -16.36
CA GLN A 263 31.91 -10.62 -17.02
C GLN A 263 31.31 -10.41 -18.42
N GLU A 264 30.87 -11.47 -19.10
CA GLU A 264 30.20 -11.34 -20.41
C GLU A 264 28.75 -10.87 -20.23
N LEU A 265 28.06 -11.37 -19.19
CA LEU A 265 26.74 -10.87 -18.81
C LEU A 265 26.78 -9.46 -18.21
N ARG A 266 27.75 -9.15 -17.33
CA ARG A 266 27.97 -7.79 -16.77
C ARG A 266 28.24 -6.74 -17.86
N ALA A 267 28.78 -7.13 -19.01
CA ALA A 267 29.04 -6.22 -20.12
C ALA A 267 27.80 -5.92 -20.99
N ARG A 268 26.72 -6.72 -20.87
CA ARG A 268 25.51 -6.64 -21.71
C ARG A 268 24.24 -6.28 -20.93
N LEU A 269 24.14 -6.73 -19.68
CA LEU A 269 23.00 -6.47 -18.79
C LEU A 269 23.26 -5.24 -17.92
N THR A 270 22.21 -4.50 -17.59
CA THR A 270 22.24 -3.52 -16.50
C THR A 270 22.40 -4.19 -15.13
N ASP A 271 22.78 -3.43 -14.11
CA ASP A 271 22.89 -3.94 -12.73
C ASP A 271 21.58 -4.58 -12.25
N LEU A 272 20.43 -3.96 -12.51
CA LEU A 272 19.12 -4.51 -12.13
C LEU A 272 18.83 -5.84 -12.85
N GLN A 273 19.01 -5.89 -14.17
CA GLN A 273 18.80 -7.11 -14.96
C GLN A 273 19.75 -8.24 -14.52
N TYR A 274 21.01 -7.93 -14.19
CA TYR A 274 21.96 -8.91 -13.68
C TYR A 274 21.56 -9.42 -12.29
N LYS A 275 21.21 -8.52 -11.36
CA LYS A 275 20.77 -8.92 -10.00
C LYS A 275 19.52 -9.81 -10.06
N VAL A 276 18.53 -9.41 -10.85
CA VAL A 276 17.28 -10.16 -11.01
C VAL A 276 17.56 -11.53 -11.62
N THR A 277 18.21 -11.60 -12.78
CA THR A 277 18.33 -12.87 -13.52
C THR A 277 19.40 -13.82 -12.98
N GLN A 278 20.47 -13.32 -12.38
CA GLN A 278 21.66 -14.12 -11.99
C GLN A 278 21.88 -14.22 -10.47
N LEU A 279 21.32 -13.31 -9.68
CA LEU A 279 21.38 -13.31 -8.21
C LEU A 279 19.98 -13.48 -7.60
N ASP A 280 19.05 -14.00 -8.41
CA ASP A 280 17.65 -14.28 -8.10
C ASP A 280 16.83 -13.10 -7.55
N ALA A 281 17.30 -11.84 -7.63
CA ALA A 281 16.66 -10.69 -6.98
C ALA A 281 15.27 -10.32 -7.57
N THR A 282 14.52 -9.44 -6.89
CA THR A 282 13.30 -8.82 -7.49
C THR A 282 13.44 -7.32 -7.66
N GLU A 283 12.87 -6.80 -8.75
CA GLU A 283 12.71 -5.36 -8.99
C GLU A 283 11.55 -4.77 -8.16
N PRO A 284 11.50 -3.45 -7.93
CA PRO A 284 10.38 -2.82 -7.21
C PRO A 284 9.02 -2.95 -7.91
N ALA A 285 7.97 -3.14 -7.12
CA ALA A 285 6.57 -3.11 -7.56
C ALA A 285 6.21 -1.74 -8.16
N PHE A 286 5.43 -1.71 -9.25
CA PHE A 286 4.92 -0.52 -9.95
C PHE A 286 5.98 0.47 -10.49
N ASN A 287 7.25 0.27 -10.20
CA ASN A 287 8.37 1.08 -10.66
C ASN A 287 9.32 0.23 -11.53
N ASN A 288 8.75 -0.34 -12.59
CA ASN A 288 9.45 -1.20 -13.54
C ASN A 288 8.92 -1.01 -14.98
N LYS A 289 9.57 -1.63 -15.97
CA LYS A 289 9.35 -1.31 -17.40
C LYS A 289 8.02 -1.83 -17.96
N TYR A 290 7.43 -2.89 -17.42
CA TYR A 290 6.34 -3.62 -18.09
C TYR A 290 5.10 -3.92 -17.24
N TRP A 291 5.00 -3.48 -15.97
CA TRP A 291 3.80 -3.71 -15.16
C TRP A 291 2.51 -3.20 -15.87
N ASP A 292 2.53 -1.98 -16.40
CA ASP A 292 1.40 -1.34 -17.08
C ASP A 292 1.37 -1.54 -18.61
N ASN A 293 2.41 -2.14 -19.21
CA ASN A 293 2.49 -2.35 -20.66
C ASN A 293 1.29 -3.15 -21.19
N LYS A 294 0.65 -2.63 -22.25
CA LYS A 294 -0.56 -3.17 -22.93
C LYS A 294 -0.37 -3.31 -24.43
N GLU A 295 0.83 -3.11 -24.96
CA GLU A 295 1.10 -3.20 -26.40
C GLU A 295 1.03 -4.65 -26.90
N PRO A 296 0.57 -4.89 -28.15
CA PRO A 296 0.59 -6.21 -28.77
C PRO A 296 2.04 -6.62 -29.06
N GLY A 297 2.43 -7.84 -28.67
CA GLY A 297 3.81 -8.32 -28.80
C GLY A 297 4.13 -9.44 -27.81
N ILE A 298 5.37 -9.93 -27.86
CA ILE A 298 5.88 -11.00 -26.98
C ILE A 298 6.92 -10.47 -26.00
N TYR A 299 7.09 -11.20 -24.90
CA TYR A 299 8.16 -10.99 -23.93
C TYR A 299 9.15 -12.15 -24.03
N VAL A 300 10.41 -11.82 -24.28
CA VAL A 300 11.54 -12.76 -24.39
C VAL A 300 12.45 -12.64 -23.18
N ASP A 301 13.24 -13.68 -22.89
CA ASP A 301 14.31 -13.62 -21.87
C ASP A 301 15.37 -12.60 -22.29
N VAL A 302 15.64 -11.62 -21.43
CA VAL A 302 16.66 -10.58 -21.68
C VAL A 302 18.07 -11.15 -21.88
N VAL A 303 18.34 -12.35 -21.34
CA VAL A 303 19.64 -13.01 -21.42
C VAL A 303 19.76 -13.83 -22.71
N SER A 304 18.82 -14.74 -22.97
CA SER A 304 18.91 -15.68 -24.11
C SER A 304 18.17 -15.25 -25.38
N GLY A 305 17.17 -14.37 -25.29
CA GLY A 305 16.21 -14.08 -26.34
C GLY A 305 15.14 -15.16 -26.52
N GLU A 306 15.04 -16.17 -25.64
CA GLU A 306 14.01 -17.20 -25.81
C GLU A 306 12.59 -16.64 -25.54
N PRO A 307 11.56 -16.98 -26.36
CA PRO A 307 10.19 -16.52 -26.13
C PRO A 307 9.60 -17.09 -24.84
N LEU A 308 9.15 -16.22 -23.93
CA LEU A 308 8.64 -16.61 -22.60
C LEU A 308 7.12 -16.42 -22.49
N PHE A 309 6.62 -15.21 -22.79
CA PHE A 309 5.21 -14.83 -22.59
C PHE A 309 4.65 -14.01 -23.75
N SER A 310 3.32 -13.93 -23.85
CA SER A 310 2.60 -13.12 -24.85
C SER A 310 1.75 -12.06 -24.15
N SER A 311 1.62 -10.87 -24.74
CA SER A 311 0.67 -9.86 -24.22
C SER A 311 -0.79 -10.30 -24.32
N THR A 312 -1.14 -11.28 -25.17
CA THR A 312 -2.49 -11.91 -25.20
C THR A 312 -2.86 -12.61 -23.89
N ASP A 313 -1.86 -13.00 -23.10
CA ASP A 313 -2.03 -13.74 -21.86
C ASP A 313 -1.61 -12.92 -20.62
N LYS A 314 -1.20 -11.65 -20.83
CA LYS A 314 -0.93 -10.67 -19.78
C LYS A 314 -2.24 -10.12 -19.23
N PHE A 315 -2.32 -9.91 -17.92
CA PHE A 315 -3.50 -9.34 -17.27
C PHE A 315 -3.12 -8.38 -16.14
N GLU A 316 -4.10 -7.55 -15.74
CA GLU A 316 -3.98 -6.67 -14.57
C GLU A 316 -4.24 -7.48 -13.31
N SER A 317 -3.19 -7.75 -12.54
CA SER A 317 -3.23 -8.55 -11.32
C SER A 317 -3.26 -7.73 -10.03
N GLY A 318 -3.11 -6.40 -10.12
CA GLY A 318 -2.83 -5.53 -8.98
C GLY A 318 -1.46 -5.78 -8.32
N SER A 319 -0.63 -6.69 -8.85
CA SER A 319 0.58 -7.12 -8.16
C SER A 319 1.71 -6.09 -8.17
N GLY A 320 1.78 -5.24 -9.21
CA GLY A 320 2.89 -4.32 -9.46
C GLY A 320 3.99 -4.88 -10.37
N TRP A 321 3.87 -6.12 -10.84
CA TRP A 321 4.77 -6.75 -11.82
C TRP A 321 3.97 -7.33 -13.00
N PRO A 322 4.54 -7.40 -14.22
CA PRO A 322 3.86 -8.02 -15.35
C PRO A 322 3.44 -9.45 -15.01
N SER A 323 2.14 -9.71 -15.14
CA SER A 323 1.49 -10.94 -14.70
C SER A 323 0.80 -11.64 -15.87
N PHE A 324 1.05 -12.93 -16.04
CA PHE A 324 0.58 -13.72 -17.18
C PHE A 324 -0.18 -14.99 -16.73
N THR A 325 -1.15 -15.43 -17.53
CA THR A 325 -1.98 -16.61 -17.20
C THR A 325 -1.34 -17.96 -17.57
N LYS A 326 -0.35 -17.94 -18.49
CA LYS A 326 0.45 -19.08 -18.96
C LYS A 326 1.67 -18.58 -19.76
N PRO A 327 2.72 -19.40 -19.92
CA PRO A 327 3.81 -19.13 -20.86
C PRO A 327 3.39 -19.30 -22.32
N LEU A 328 4.08 -18.58 -23.21
CA LEU A 328 3.94 -18.64 -24.66
C LEU A 328 4.45 -19.98 -25.21
N VAL A 329 5.65 -20.40 -24.80
CA VAL A 329 6.22 -21.71 -25.09
C VAL A 329 6.49 -22.41 -23.76
N LYS A 330 5.63 -23.36 -23.39
CA LYS A 330 5.77 -24.09 -22.10
C LYS A 330 7.13 -24.76 -21.95
N ASP A 331 7.70 -25.26 -23.04
CA ASP A 331 9.01 -25.91 -23.02
C ASP A 331 10.20 -24.97 -22.78
N ASN A 332 10.01 -23.63 -22.72
CA ASN A 332 11.04 -22.64 -22.40
C ASN A 332 11.05 -22.23 -20.91
N ILE A 333 10.07 -22.69 -20.13
CA ILE A 333 9.98 -22.43 -18.69
C ILE A 333 10.46 -23.65 -17.89
N VAL A 334 11.21 -23.39 -16.82
CA VAL A 334 11.50 -24.34 -15.75
C VAL A 334 10.76 -23.89 -14.49
N GLU A 335 9.89 -24.75 -13.99
CA GLU A 335 9.20 -24.61 -12.71
C GLU A 335 10.00 -25.38 -11.63
N VAL A 336 10.57 -24.68 -10.65
CA VAL A 336 11.41 -25.28 -9.60
C VAL A 336 10.68 -25.21 -8.25
N GLU A 337 10.41 -26.37 -7.65
CA GLU A 337 9.82 -26.44 -6.31
C GLU A 337 10.82 -26.03 -5.21
N ASP A 338 10.70 -24.81 -4.71
CA ASP A 338 11.33 -24.38 -3.46
C ASP A 338 10.49 -24.88 -2.27
N ASN A 339 10.98 -25.95 -1.63
CA ASN A 339 10.38 -26.56 -0.44
C ASN A 339 11.03 -26.09 0.89
N SER A 340 11.70 -24.93 0.90
CA SER A 340 12.34 -24.41 2.12
C SER A 340 11.36 -23.70 3.06
N LEU A 341 11.53 -23.95 4.36
CA LEU A 341 10.74 -23.39 5.48
C LEU A 341 9.26 -23.82 5.52
N TRP A 342 8.96 -25.08 5.21
CA TRP A 342 7.62 -25.71 5.31
C TRP A 342 6.55 -25.17 4.35
N MET A 343 6.98 -24.48 3.28
CA MET A 343 6.15 -23.97 2.21
C MET A 343 6.62 -24.59 0.89
N THR A 344 5.72 -24.75 -0.08
CA THR A 344 6.07 -25.11 -1.46
C THR A 344 5.81 -23.90 -2.35
N ARG A 345 6.86 -23.28 -2.86
CA ARG A 345 6.76 -22.23 -3.90
C ARG A 345 7.28 -22.79 -5.21
N ILE A 346 6.77 -22.28 -6.33
CA ILE A 346 7.26 -22.65 -7.66
C ILE A 346 7.96 -21.42 -8.24
N GLU A 347 9.29 -21.45 -8.17
CA GLU A 347 10.14 -20.50 -8.88
C GLU A 347 10.01 -20.73 -10.40
N VAL A 348 10.00 -19.65 -11.16
CA VAL A 348 9.92 -19.65 -12.62
C VAL A 348 11.24 -19.16 -13.17
N ARG A 349 11.93 -20.02 -13.93
CA ARG A 349 13.21 -19.75 -14.59
C ARG A 349 13.13 -19.95 -16.10
N SER A 350 13.97 -19.22 -16.85
CA SER A 350 14.15 -19.47 -18.28
C SER A 350 15.02 -20.72 -18.48
N LYS A 351 14.74 -21.52 -19.50
CA LYS A 351 15.42 -22.82 -19.69
C LYS A 351 16.73 -22.72 -20.46
N GLY A 352 16.83 -21.74 -21.35
CA GLY A 352 18.00 -21.49 -22.20
C GLY A 352 19.16 -20.83 -21.44
N ALA A 353 18.86 -19.88 -20.56
CA ALA A 353 19.86 -19.17 -19.75
C ALA A 353 19.87 -19.50 -18.25
N ASP A 354 18.88 -20.24 -17.73
CA ASP A 354 18.68 -20.43 -16.29
C ASP A 354 18.42 -19.11 -15.54
N SER A 355 17.91 -18.09 -16.26
CA SER A 355 17.58 -16.77 -15.70
C SER A 355 16.44 -16.90 -14.70
N HIS A 356 16.59 -16.35 -13.49
CA HIS A 356 15.45 -16.12 -12.61
C HIS A 356 14.48 -15.12 -13.25
N LEU A 357 13.22 -15.53 -13.41
CA LEU A 357 12.16 -14.71 -13.99
C LEU A 357 11.23 -14.19 -12.90
N GLY A 358 10.84 -15.07 -11.97
CA GLY A 358 9.90 -14.77 -10.90
C GLY A 358 9.28 -16.04 -10.34
N HIS A 359 7.96 -16.03 -10.14
CA HIS A 359 7.24 -17.12 -9.49
C HIS A 359 5.87 -17.36 -10.14
N VAL A 360 5.31 -18.56 -9.97
CA VAL A 360 3.94 -18.90 -10.39
C VAL A 360 3.07 -19.28 -9.19
N PHE A 361 1.82 -18.82 -9.23
CA PHE A 361 0.84 -18.92 -8.15
C PHE A 361 -0.51 -19.45 -8.66
N GLU A 362 -1.30 -20.06 -7.77
CA GLU A 362 -2.66 -20.58 -8.05
C GLU A 362 -3.77 -19.55 -7.75
N ASP A 363 -3.45 -18.24 -7.85
CA ASP A 363 -4.36 -17.11 -7.61
C ASP A 363 -4.75 -16.34 -8.89
N GLY A 364 -4.47 -16.92 -10.06
CA GLY A 364 -4.75 -16.29 -11.35
C GLY A 364 -6.21 -16.43 -11.81
N PRO A 365 -6.60 -15.71 -12.87
CA PRO A 365 -7.93 -15.83 -13.44
C PRO A 365 -8.16 -17.18 -14.13
N GLU A 366 -9.42 -17.59 -14.18
CA GLU A 366 -9.89 -18.68 -15.04
C GLU A 366 -9.57 -18.37 -16.52
N PRO A 367 -9.22 -19.38 -17.36
CA PRO A 367 -9.41 -20.81 -17.15
C PRO A 367 -8.17 -21.58 -16.63
N THR A 368 -7.04 -20.91 -16.40
CA THR A 368 -5.83 -21.58 -15.89
C THR A 368 -5.79 -21.58 -14.37
N GLY A 369 -6.34 -20.56 -13.71
CA GLY A 369 -6.16 -20.34 -12.28
C GLY A 369 -4.73 -19.94 -11.91
N LEU A 370 -3.84 -19.72 -12.91
CA LEU A 370 -2.43 -19.50 -12.69
C LEU A 370 -2.04 -18.05 -12.95
N ARG A 371 -1.16 -17.52 -12.10
CA ARG A 371 -0.51 -16.22 -12.26
C ARG A 371 1.01 -16.40 -12.25
N TYR A 372 1.62 -16.25 -13.41
CA TYR A 372 3.07 -16.09 -13.57
C TYR A 372 3.40 -14.63 -13.30
N CYS A 373 3.99 -14.34 -12.15
CA CYS A 373 4.39 -12.98 -11.73
C CYS A 373 5.89 -12.82 -11.98
N ILE A 374 6.25 -11.96 -12.94
CA ILE A 374 7.58 -11.96 -13.56
C ILE A 374 8.22 -10.57 -13.43
N ASN A 375 9.53 -10.52 -13.20
CA ASN A 375 10.29 -9.27 -13.21
C ASN A 375 10.44 -8.75 -14.65
N SER A 376 10.10 -7.48 -14.89
CA SER A 376 10.36 -6.78 -16.15
C SER A 376 11.85 -6.76 -16.50
N ALA A 377 12.73 -6.67 -15.49
CA ALA A 377 14.18 -6.75 -15.65
C ALA A 377 14.69 -8.15 -16.06
N ALA A 378 13.85 -9.18 -16.06
CA ALA A 378 14.18 -10.46 -16.67
C ALA A 378 13.70 -10.57 -18.13
N LEU A 379 12.96 -9.57 -18.62
CA LEU A 379 12.29 -9.59 -19.92
C LEU A 379 12.86 -8.52 -20.86
N ASP A 380 12.77 -8.79 -22.16
CA ASP A 380 12.65 -7.73 -23.16
C ASP A 380 11.36 -7.91 -23.97
N PHE A 381 10.82 -6.81 -24.50
CA PHE A 381 9.52 -6.80 -25.19
C PHE A 381 9.72 -6.51 -26.67
N ILE A 382 9.20 -7.41 -27.52
CA ILE A 382 9.23 -7.29 -28.97
C ILE A 382 7.81 -6.96 -29.45
N PRO A 383 7.56 -5.75 -29.98
CA PRO A 383 6.27 -5.37 -30.53
C PRO A 383 5.82 -6.31 -31.65
N ALA A 384 4.51 -6.50 -31.80
CA ALA A 384 3.93 -7.38 -32.82
C ALA A 384 4.32 -6.98 -34.26
N GLU A 385 4.62 -5.71 -34.52
CA GLU A 385 5.06 -5.21 -35.82
C GLU A 385 6.54 -5.51 -36.15
N ASP A 386 7.37 -5.80 -35.14
CA ASP A 386 8.81 -6.05 -35.29
C ASP A 386 9.16 -7.55 -35.27
N LEU A 387 8.20 -8.44 -34.96
CA LEU A 387 8.42 -9.89 -34.77
C LEU A 387 9.20 -10.55 -35.91
N ALA A 388 8.85 -10.30 -37.16
CA ALA A 388 9.55 -10.89 -38.31
C ALA A 388 10.95 -10.29 -38.57
N GLU A 389 11.22 -9.03 -38.18
CA GLU A 389 12.56 -8.45 -38.31
C GLU A 389 13.50 -9.00 -37.23
N GLU A 390 13.00 -9.18 -36.01
CA GLU A 390 13.74 -9.73 -34.87
C GLU A 390 13.81 -11.28 -34.84
N GLY A 391 13.18 -11.97 -35.80
CA GLY A 391 13.31 -13.42 -35.99
C GLY A 391 12.31 -14.30 -35.22
N TYR A 392 11.16 -13.74 -34.85
CA TYR A 392 10.04 -14.36 -34.13
C TYR A 392 8.78 -14.50 -35.00
N GLU A 393 8.97 -14.62 -36.32
CA GLU A 393 7.92 -14.65 -37.36
C GLU A 393 6.83 -15.71 -37.12
N GLU A 394 7.13 -16.82 -36.42
CA GLU A 394 6.15 -17.84 -36.10
C GLU A 394 5.05 -17.36 -35.12
N PHE A 395 5.28 -16.28 -34.37
CA PHE A 395 4.34 -15.76 -33.36
C PHE A 395 3.41 -14.64 -33.85
N GLU A 396 3.62 -14.11 -35.07
CA GLU A 396 2.78 -13.04 -35.65
C GLU A 396 1.27 -13.38 -35.63
N HIS A 397 0.92 -14.66 -35.77
CA HIS A 397 -0.46 -15.13 -35.85
C HIS A 397 -1.28 -14.99 -34.54
N LEU A 398 -0.67 -14.51 -33.46
CA LEU A 398 -1.30 -14.30 -32.15
C LEU A 398 -1.97 -12.93 -32.01
N PHE A 399 -1.65 -11.95 -32.86
CA PHE A 399 -1.99 -10.53 -32.71
C PHE A 399 -2.92 -10.00 -33.82
#